data_AF-A0A2V9A311-F1
#
_entry.id   AF-A0A2V9A311-F1
#
_cell.length_a   1.000
_cell.length_b   1.000
_cell.length_c   1.000
_cell.angle_alpha   90.00
_cell.angle_beta   90.00
_cell.angle_gamma   90.00
#
_symmetry.space_group_name_H-M   'P 1'
#
loop_
_entity.id
_entity.type
_entity.pdbx_description
1 polymer ?
#
loop_
_entity_poly.entity_id
_entity_poly.type
_entity_poly.pdbx_seq_one_letter_code
_entity_poly.pdbx_strand_id
1 'polypeptide(L)'
;MKKTGIVFALFAIVLTTGAGARAQRPSLKTSLVTQGPVTQAPDLSKLNIDKILQQLQTTKVQPSSEETFLQVVAEFLQLSPSQISELEQLLQTRQAKLVPLFQNAQALTQQLGVMLSSGGNPAQVGTVVIQIHALQQQMAQAQQAFLTQFIATLVPEQLQRLQAVQIAVQLQPILPVFQSIFLF
;
A
#
# COMPACT_ATOMS: atom_id res chain seq x y z
N MET A 1 -23.28 7.19 21.43
CA MET A 1 -22.68 5.91 20.99
C MET A 1 -22.62 5.86 19.48
N LYS A 2 -21.43 5.89 18.88
CA LYS A 2 -21.18 5.52 17.47
C LYS A 2 -19.73 5.02 17.38
N LYS A 3 -19.57 3.71 17.15
CA LYS A 3 -18.28 3.05 16.91
C LYS A 3 -17.95 3.24 15.43
N THR A 4 -16.82 3.86 15.13
CA THR A 4 -16.26 3.90 13.77
C THR A 4 -14.93 3.18 13.81
N GLY A 5 -14.92 1.92 13.37
CA GLY A 5 -13.71 1.12 13.23
C GLY A 5 -12.85 1.67 12.09
N ILE A 6 -11.56 1.91 12.38
CA ILE A 6 -10.58 2.35 11.40
C ILE A 6 -10.03 1.08 10.72
N VAL A 7 -10.41 0.88 9.46
CA VAL A 7 -9.85 -0.14 8.57
C VAL A 7 -8.48 0.35 8.11
N PHE A 8 -7.41 -0.34 8.50
CA PHE A 8 -6.08 -0.14 7.92
C PHE A 8 -6.05 -0.75 6.52
N ALA A 9 -6.03 0.09 5.49
CA ALA A 9 -5.82 -0.34 4.12
C ALA A 9 -4.36 -0.77 3.93
N LEU A 10 -4.11 -2.08 4.03
CA LEU A 10 -2.88 -2.71 3.56
C LEU A 10 -2.82 -2.55 2.03
N PHE A 11 -1.90 -1.71 1.56
CA PHE A 11 -1.63 -1.54 0.13
C PHE A 11 -0.88 -2.77 -0.38
N ALA A 12 -1.61 -3.78 -0.85
CA ALA A 12 -1.06 -4.86 -1.65
C ALA A 12 -0.82 -4.34 -3.07
N ILE A 13 0.42 -3.94 -3.39
CA ILE A 13 0.83 -3.70 -4.78
C ILE A 13 1.03 -5.07 -5.42
N VAL A 14 -0.01 -5.57 -6.10
CA VAL A 14 0.08 -6.75 -6.97
C VAL A 14 0.78 -6.32 -8.26
N LEU A 15 2.06 -6.67 -8.40
CA LEU A 15 2.76 -6.64 -9.68
C LEU A 15 2.29 -7.82 -10.54
N THR A 16 1.24 -7.64 -11.33
CA THR A 16 0.95 -8.55 -12.43
C THR A 16 1.83 -8.18 -13.62
N THR A 17 2.75 -9.08 -13.97
CA THR A 17 3.47 -9.08 -15.23
C THR A 17 2.62 -9.83 -16.26
N GLY A 18 2.42 -9.24 -17.45
CA GLY A 18 1.62 -9.85 -18.52
C GLY A 18 1.98 -9.24 -19.87
N ALA A 19 2.62 -10.05 -20.71
CA ALA A 19 3.23 -9.77 -22.00
C ALA A 19 2.32 -9.13 -23.07
N GLY A 20 2.92 -8.36 -23.99
CA GLY A 20 2.22 -7.65 -25.06
C GLY A 20 1.98 -8.45 -26.35
N ALA A 21 1.15 -7.91 -27.25
CA ALA A 21 1.20 -8.14 -28.69
C ALA A 21 0.37 -7.10 -29.49
N ARG A 22 1.05 -6.55 -30.51
CA ARG A 22 0.72 -5.74 -31.71
C ARG A 22 -0.74 -5.45 -32.18
N ALA A 23 -0.94 -4.16 -32.50
CA ALA A 23 -1.58 -3.47 -33.64
C ALA A 23 -2.61 -4.16 -34.58
N GLN A 24 -3.80 -3.55 -34.73
CA GLN A 24 -4.49 -3.40 -36.03
C GLN A 24 -5.61 -2.31 -36.00
N ARG A 25 -5.63 -1.42 -37.01
CA ARG A 25 -6.78 -0.61 -37.50
C ARG A 25 -6.86 -0.86 -39.02
N PRO A 26 -7.96 -0.58 -39.77
CA PRO A 26 -9.22 0.09 -39.41
C PRO A 26 -10.52 -0.59 -39.96
N SER A 27 -11.71 -0.14 -39.55
CA SER A 27 -12.91 0.06 -40.41
C SER A 27 -14.06 0.74 -39.65
N LEU A 28 -14.63 1.78 -40.25
CA LEU A 28 -15.78 2.56 -39.78
C LEU A 28 -17.09 1.89 -40.25
N LYS A 29 -18.05 1.65 -39.36
CA LYS A 29 -19.50 1.72 -39.66
C LYS A 29 -20.33 1.85 -38.38
N THR A 30 -21.12 2.91 -38.35
CA THR A 30 -22.06 3.37 -37.33
C THR A 30 -23.20 2.40 -37.09
N SER A 31 -23.55 2.13 -35.81
CA SER A 31 -24.95 2.04 -35.31
C SER A 31 -25.02 1.89 -33.78
N LEU A 32 -25.80 2.79 -33.19
CA LEU A 32 -26.43 2.93 -31.86
C LEU A 32 -26.25 1.84 -30.76
N VAL A 33 -25.95 2.36 -29.56
CA VAL A 33 -26.43 1.95 -28.20
C VAL A 33 -26.21 0.49 -27.80
N THR A 34 -25.12 0.24 -27.07
CA THR A 34 -25.08 -0.46 -25.77
C THR A 34 -23.68 -0.20 -25.18
N GLN A 35 -23.51 0.87 -24.39
CA GLN A 35 -22.27 1.07 -23.63
C GLN A 35 -22.41 0.33 -22.29
N GLY A 36 -21.77 -0.84 -22.22
CA GLY A 36 -21.38 -1.48 -20.96
C GLY A 36 -20.49 -0.55 -20.13
N PRO A 37 -20.18 -0.93 -18.88
CA PRO A 37 -19.56 -0.03 -17.91
C PRO A 37 -18.25 0.51 -18.47
N VAL A 38 -18.28 1.81 -18.75
CA VAL A 38 -17.15 2.61 -19.16
C VAL A 38 -16.07 2.40 -18.11
N THR A 39 -14.92 1.89 -18.53
CA THR A 39 -13.72 1.79 -17.71
C THR A 39 -13.44 3.19 -17.17
N GLN A 40 -13.84 3.44 -15.93
CA GLN A 40 -13.55 4.68 -15.24
C GLN A 40 -12.02 4.80 -15.23
N ALA A 41 -11.50 5.87 -15.83
CA ALA A 41 -10.15 6.30 -15.53
C ALA A 41 -10.00 6.32 -14.00
N PRO A 42 -8.89 5.82 -13.43
CA PRO A 42 -8.73 5.80 -11.99
C PRO A 42 -8.89 7.21 -11.45
N ASP A 43 -9.99 7.42 -10.71
CA ASP A 43 -10.38 8.68 -10.13
C ASP A 43 -9.36 9.06 -9.04
N LEU A 44 -8.40 9.91 -9.42
CA LEU A 44 -7.31 10.39 -8.55
C LEU A 44 -7.84 11.17 -7.34
N SER A 45 -9.09 11.64 -7.39
CA SER A 45 -9.78 12.27 -6.27
C SER A 45 -10.06 11.33 -5.09
N LYS A 46 -9.91 10.00 -5.27
CA LYS A 46 -9.97 9.01 -4.19
C LYS A 46 -8.64 8.78 -3.47
N LEU A 47 -7.51 9.24 -4.02
CA LEU A 47 -6.27 9.36 -3.27
C LEU A 47 -6.35 10.64 -2.43
N ASN A 48 -7.10 10.58 -1.33
CA ASN A 48 -7.17 11.68 -0.38
C ASN A 48 -5.85 11.71 0.42
N ILE A 49 -4.80 12.29 -0.19
CA ILE A 49 -3.46 12.33 0.38
C ILE A 49 -3.43 13.16 1.66
N ASP A 50 -4.32 14.14 1.81
CA ASP A 50 -4.55 14.86 3.08
C ASP A 50 -4.95 13.93 4.22
N LYS A 51 -5.77 12.91 3.96
CA LYS A 51 -6.13 11.91 4.97
C LYS A 51 -4.94 11.02 5.37
N ILE A 52 -4.05 10.73 4.40
CA ILE A 52 -2.83 9.94 4.62
C ILE A 52 -1.81 10.76 5.42
N LEU A 53 -1.61 12.03 5.08
CA LEU A 53 -0.74 12.93 5.84
C LEU A 53 -1.29 13.23 7.22
N GLN A 54 -2.61 13.39 7.38
CA GLN A 54 -3.22 13.49 8.71
C GLN A 54 -2.99 12.21 9.51
N GLN A 55 -3.12 11.01 8.94
CA GLN A 55 -2.78 9.77 9.66
C GLN A 55 -1.30 9.72 10.08
N LEU A 56 -0.39 10.21 9.24
CA LEU A 56 1.05 10.27 9.56
C LEU A 56 1.38 11.39 10.59
N GLN A 57 0.58 12.46 10.65
CA GLN A 57 0.75 13.58 11.59
C GLN A 57 0.02 13.35 12.92
N THR A 58 -1.07 12.60 12.95
CA THR A 58 -1.77 12.19 14.18
C THR A 58 -0.99 11.13 14.96
N THR A 59 0.06 10.53 14.38
CA THR A 59 1.09 9.76 15.11
C THR A 59 2.03 10.70 15.88
N LYS A 60 1.47 11.68 16.57
CA LYS A 60 2.15 12.49 17.58
C LYS A 60 1.30 12.46 18.84
N VAL A 61 1.58 11.43 19.65
CA VAL A 61 1.28 11.30 21.08
C VAL A 61 -0.20 11.08 21.44
N GLN A 62 -0.64 9.82 21.33
CA GLN A 62 -1.47 9.19 22.36
C GLN A 62 -0.97 7.73 22.53
N PRO A 63 -0.32 7.37 23.65
CA PRO A 63 0.40 6.09 23.79
C PRO A 63 -0.49 4.83 23.77
N SER A 64 -1.81 4.95 23.82
CA SER A 64 -2.71 3.82 24.09
C SER A 64 -3.03 2.90 22.90
N SER A 65 -2.51 3.15 21.69
CA SER A 65 -2.87 2.36 20.49
C SER A 65 -1.69 1.71 19.77
N GLU A 66 -0.53 2.36 19.66
CA GLU A 66 0.65 1.75 19.05
C GLU A 66 1.29 0.68 19.95
N GLU A 67 1.29 0.90 21.28
CA GLU A 67 1.68 -0.14 22.25
C GLU A 67 0.82 -1.38 22.04
N THR A 68 -0.48 -1.24 21.79
CA THR A 68 -1.39 -2.38 21.58
C THR A 68 -1.07 -3.17 20.30
N PHE A 69 -0.77 -2.52 19.18
CA PHE A 69 -0.48 -3.25 17.93
C PHE A 69 0.87 -3.96 17.97
N LEU A 70 1.90 -3.30 18.50
CA LEU A 70 3.21 -3.92 18.69
C LEU A 70 3.09 -5.08 19.69
N GLN A 71 2.36 -4.88 20.79
CA GLN A 71 2.10 -5.92 21.78
C GLN A 71 1.37 -7.13 21.17
N VAL A 72 0.32 -6.91 20.38
CA VAL A 72 -0.41 -8.01 19.71
C VAL A 72 0.48 -8.79 18.76
N VAL A 73 1.33 -8.11 17.97
CA VAL A 73 2.29 -8.77 17.08
C VAL A 73 3.36 -9.52 17.89
N ALA A 74 3.85 -8.92 18.98
CA ALA A 74 4.84 -9.50 19.87
C ALA A 74 4.30 -10.75 20.57
N GLU A 75 3.06 -10.73 21.06
CA GLU A 75 2.40 -11.87 21.68
C GLU A 75 2.13 -12.99 20.67
N PHE A 76 1.63 -12.64 19.48
CA PHE A 76 1.33 -13.63 18.44
C PHE A 76 2.59 -14.33 17.93
N LEU A 77 3.64 -13.57 17.63
CA LEU A 77 4.93 -14.10 17.18
C LEU A 77 5.79 -14.60 18.34
N GLN A 78 5.38 -14.41 19.59
CA GLN A 78 6.17 -14.73 20.79
C GLN A 78 7.58 -14.13 20.74
N LEU A 79 7.66 -12.82 20.48
CA LEU A 79 8.92 -12.08 20.42
C LEU A 79 9.54 -11.94 21.81
N SER A 80 10.87 -12.05 21.88
CA SER A 80 11.61 -11.74 23.11
C SER A 80 11.65 -10.22 23.37
N PRO A 81 11.94 -9.78 24.60
CA PRO A 81 12.08 -8.35 24.91
C PRO A 81 13.14 -7.63 24.04
N SER A 82 14.21 -8.33 23.67
CA SER A 82 15.22 -7.79 22.75
C SER A 82 14.69 -7.63 21.33
N GLN A 83 13.97 -8.65 20.80
CA GLN A 83 13.35 -8.58 19.48
C GLN A 83 12.25 -7.52 19.38
N ILE A 84 11.52 -7.27 20.47
CA ILE A 84 10.54 -6.18 20.58
C ILE A 84 11.24 -4.81 20.42
N SER A 85 12.37 -4.64 21.13
CA SER A 85 13.16 -3.40 21.07
C SER A 85 13.76 -3.19 19.66
N GLU A 86 14.25 -4.26 19.04
CA GLU A 86 14.73 -4.23 17.64
C GLU A 86 13.61 -3.90 16.65
N LEU A 87 12.41 -4.48 16.81
CA LEU A 87 11.25 -4.18 15.97
C LEU A 87 10.83 -2.71 16.10
N GLU A 88 10.81 -2.15 17.30
CA GLU A 88 10.48 -0.74 17.53
C GLU A 88 11.48 0.18 16.79
N GLN A 89 12.78 -0.09 16.92
CA GLN A 89 13.84 0.63 16.20
C GLN A 89 13.69 0.53 14.68
N LEU A 90 13.35 -0.67 14.17
CA LEU A 90 13.09 -0.89 12.75
C LEU A 90 11.86 -0.11 12.25
N LEU A 91 10.79 -0.06 13.05
CA LEU A 91 9.59 0.71 12.72
C LEU A 91 9.87 2.21 12.69
N GLN A 92 10.60 2.74 13.68
CA GLN A 92 11.01 4.15 13.71
C GLN A 92 11.91 4.49 12.51
N THR A 93 12.88 3.63 12.20
CA THR A 93 13.77 3.81 11.04
C THR A 93 13.00 3.83 9.73
N ARG A 94 12.04 2.91 9.57
CA ARG A 94 11.15 2.87 8.40
C ARG A 94 10.32 4.15 8.32
N GLN A 95 9.74 4.60 9.43
CA GLN A 95 8.93 5.81 9.48
C GLN A 95 9.75 7.04 9.06
N ALA A 96 10.95 7.20 9.63
CA ALA A 96 11.85 8.30 9.31
C ALA A 96 12.26 8.34 7.83
N LYS A 97 12.40 7.17 7.18
CA LYS A 97 12.68 7.06 5.74
C LYS A 97 11.46 7.32 4.86
N LEU A 98 10.29 6.80 5.22
CA LEU A 98 9.10 6.87 4.37
C LEU A 98 8.40 8.23 4.41
N VAL A 99 8.36 8.91 5.55
CA VAL A 99 7.71 10.21 5.72
C VAL A 99 8.17 11.27 4.70
N PRO A 100 9.47 11.51 4.48
CA PRO A 100 9.91 12.47 3.47
C PRO A 100 9.59 12.01 2.04
N LEU A 101 9.63 10.71 1.75
CA LEU A 101 9.30 10.17 0.43
C LEU A 101 7.83 10.39 0.08
N PHE A 102 6.92 10.19 1.05
CA PHE A 102 5.49 10.47 0.86
C PHE A 102 5.21 11.95 0.64
N GLN A 103 5.85 12.84 1.41
CA GLN A 103 5.71 14.28 1.22
C GLN A 103 6.18 14.72 -0.17
N ASN A 104 7.33 14.21 -0.63
CA ASN A 104 7.83 14.49 -1.98
C ASN A 104 6.91 13.94 -3.07
N ALA A 105 6.37 12.73 -2.89
CA ALA A 105 5.44 12.14 -3.84
C ALA A 105 4.14 12.94 -3.94
N GLN A 106 3.62 13.45 -2.82
CA GLN A 106 2.46 14.33 -2.81
C GLN A 106 2.74 15.63 -3.57
N ALA A 107 3.86 16.30 -3.28
CA ALA A 107 4.22 17.56 -3.93
C ALA A 107 4.30 17.41 -5.45
N LEU A 108 4.96 16.35 -5.94
CA LEU A 108 5.06 16.06 -7.36
C LEU A 108 3.71 15.68 -7.99
N THR A 109 2.85 14.97 -7.26
CA THR A 109 1.50 14.63 -7.73
C THR A 109 0.64 15.88 -7.90
N GLN A 110 0.72 16.83 -6.97
CA GLN A 110 0.02 18.12 -7.08
C GLN A 110 0.57 18.95 -8.25
N GLN A 111 1.89 19.01 -8.41
CA GLN A 111 2.52 19.68 -9.56
C GLN A 111 2.06 19.07 -10.89
N LEU A 112 1.98 17.73 -10.96
CA LEU A 112 1.48 17.02 -12.13
C LEU A 112 0.02 17.41 -12.43
N GLY A 113 -0.84 17.44 -11.40
CA GLY A 113 -2.24 17.85 -11.54
C GLY A 113 -2.41 19.26 -12.11
N VAL A 114 -1.62 20.22 -11.64
CA VAL A 114 -1.61 21.60 -12.16
C VAL A 114 -1.13 21.64 -13.62
N MET A 115 -0.07 20.91 -13.94
CA MET A 115 0.49 20.86 -15.30
C MET A 115 -0.49 20.24 -16.30
N LEU A 116 -1.18 19.17 -15.91
CA LEU A 116 -2.19 18.54 -16.75
C LEU A 116 -3.42 19.44 -16.95
N SER A 117 -3.85 20.16 -15.91
CA SER A 117 -5.01 21.06 -15.97
C SER A 117 -4.76 22.31 -16.82
N SER A 118 -3.51 22.75 -16.90
CA SER A 118 -3.09 23.93 -17.68
C SER A 118 -2.69 23.62 -19.12
N GLY A 119 -2.74 22.35 -19.55
CA GLY A 119 -2.24 21.93 -20.87
C GLY A 119 -0.72 22.05 -20.99
N GLY A 120 -0.01 21.85 -19.87
CA GLY A 120 1.43 22.04 -19.73
C GLY A 120 2.29 21.18 -20.65
N ASN A 121 3.58 21.51 -20.70
CA ASN A 121 4.52 20.90 -21.63
C ASN A 121 4.66 19.37 -21.40
N PRO A 122 4.51 18.54 -22.45
CA PRO A 122 4.53 17.08 -22.31
C PRO A 122 5.87 16.53 -21.84
N ALA A 123 7.00 17.17 -22.16
CA ALA A 123 8.32 16.75 -21.67
C ALA A 123 8.46 17.03 -20.16
N GLN A 124 7.89 18.12 -19.67
CA GLN A 124 7.86 18.43 -18.23
C GLN A 124 6.95 17.46 -17.48
N VAL A 125 5.79 17.12 -18.06
CA VAL A 125 4.90 16.07 -17.52
C VAL A 125 5.63 14.74 -17.40
N GLY A 126 6.30 14.30 -18.47
CA GLY A 126 7.08 13.06 -18.46
C GLY A 126 8.19 13.05 -17.40
N THR A 127 8.87 14.18 -17.22
CA THR A 127 9.90 14.35 -16.18
C THR A 127 9.32 14.16 -14.77
N VAL A 128 8.17 14.79 -14.47
CA VAL A 128 7.51 14.64 -13.16
C VAL A 128 7.04 13.21 -12.93
N VAL A 129 6.47 12.54 -13.94
CA VAL A 129 6.03 11.14 -13.84
C VAL A 129 7.20 10.20 -13.54
N ILE A 130 8.36 10.38 -14.19
CA ILE A 130 9.57 9.60 -13.92
C ILE A 130 10.04 9.79 -12.48
N GLN A 131 10.00 11.03 -11.97
CA GLN A 131 10.37 11.32 -10.58
C GLN A 131 9.43 10.66 -9.57
N ILE A 132 8.11 10.70 -9.83
CA ILE A 132 7.12 10.00 -8.98
C ILE A 132 7.39 8.50 -8.99
N HIS A 133 7.66 7.91 -10.15
CA HIS A 133 8.00 6.48 -10.25
C HIS A 133 9.28 6.16 -9.47
N ALA A 134 10.32 6.99 -9.54
CA ALA A 134 11.54 6.81 -8.76
C ALA A 134 11.27 6.85 -7.24
N LEU A 135 10.41 7.75 -6.76
CA LEU A 135 10.01 7.78 -5.35
C LEU A 135 9.23 6.53 -4.93
N GLN A 136 8.35 6.02 -5.80
CA GLN A 136 7.64 4.77 -5.54
C GLN A 136 8.60 3.59 -5.38
N GLN A 137 9.63 3.51 -6.23
CA GLN A 137 10.68 2.50 -6.10
C GLN A 137 11.46 2.65 -4.79
N GLN A 138 11.80 3.87 -4.38
CA GLN A 138 12.49 4.12 -3.10
C GLN A 138 11.62 3.70 -1.89
N MET A 139 10.32 3.98 -1.93
CA MET A 139 9.39 3.54 -0.88
C MET A 139 9.29 2.02 -0.82
N ALA A 140 9.20 1.34 -1.96
CA ALA A 140 9.19 -0.12 -2.04
C ALA A 140 10.50 -0.72 -1.48
N GLN A 141 11.64 -0.13 -1.81
CA GLN A 141 12.94 -0.56 -1.27
C GLN A 141 13.04 -0.36 0.24
N ALA A 142 12.56 0.77 0.78
CA ALA A 142 12.54 1.01 2.22
C ALA A 142 11.66 -0.01 2.96
N GLN A 143 10.50 -0.35 2.40
CA GLN A 143 9.63 -1.38 2.95
C GLN A 143 10.27 -2.78 2.88
N GLN A 144 10.90 -3.13 1.75
CA GLN A 144 11.59 -4.41 1.60
C GLN A 144 12.77 -4.54 2.57
N ALA A 145 13.55 -3.48 2.73
CA ALA A 145 14.67 -3.46 3.68
C ALA A 145 14.19 -3.68 5.13
N PHE A 146 13.08 -3.04 5.52
CA PHE A 146 12.44 -3.29 6.82
C PHE A 146 12.05 -4.75 6.98
N LEU A 147 11.38 -5.36 5.99
CA LEU A 147 10.95 -6.76 6.06
C LEU A 147 12.14 -7.71 6.15
N THR A 148 13.18 -7.49 5.33
CA THR A 148 14.40 -8.31 5.37
C THR A 148 15.08 -8.25 6.72
N GLN A 149 15.20 -7.04 7.30
CA GLN A 149 15.81 -6.87 8.62
C GLN A 149 14.96 -7.52 9.71
N PHE A 150 13.64 -7.34 9.69
CA PHE A 150 12.75 -7.96 10.66
C PHE A 150 12.78 -9.50 10.58
N ILE A 151 12.73 -10.07 9.38
CA ILE A 151 12.81 -11.53 9.19
C ILE A 151 14.15 -12.07 9.73
N ALA A 152 15.24 -11.32 9.58
CA ALA A 152 16.55 -11.71 10.09
C ALA A 152 16.64 -11.73 11.62
N THR A 153 15.75 -11.02 12.34
CA THR A 153 15.70 -11.08 13.81
C THR A 153 14.87 -12.25 14.34
N LEU A 154 14.07 -12.90 13.49
CA LEU A 154 13.16 -13.98 13.90
C LEU A 154 13.85 -15.35 13.89
N VAL A 155 13.51 -16.18 14.87
CA VAL A 155 13.90 -17.61 14.89
C VAL A 155 12.95 -18.45 14.01
N PRO A 156 13.33 -19.69 13.61
CA PRO A 156 12.54 -20.50 12.68
C PRO A 156 11.07 -20.70 13.09
N GLU A 157 10.81 -20.90 14.38
CA GLU A 157 9.43 -21.05 14.91
C GLU A 157 8.59 -19.78 14.73
N GLN A 158 9.20 -18.61 14.91
CA GLN A 158 8.54 -17.31 14.75
C GLN A 158 8.29 -17.00 13.26
N LEU A 159 9.21 -17.41 12.38
CA LEU A 159 9.01 -17.32 10.92
C LEU A 159 7.82 -18.18 10.47
N GLN A 160 7.65 -19.37 11.03
CA GLN A 160 6.51 -20.23 10.71
C GLN A 160 5.18 -19.59 11.15
N ARG A 161 5.15 -18.93 12.31
CA ARG A 161 3.98 -18.15 12.77
C ARG A 161 3.68 -16.99 11.82
N LEU A 162 4.71 -16.27 11.37
CA LEU A 162 4.56 -15.18 10.41
C LEU A 162 4.02 -15.68 9.06
N GLN A 163 4.50 -16.83 8.57
CA GLN A 163 3.99 -17.45 7.35
C GLN A 163 2.52 -17.87 7.48
N ALA A 164 2.09 -18.37 8.64
CA ALA A 164 0.68 -18.71 8.88
C ALA A 164 -0.24 -17.48 8.73
N VAL A 165 0.21 -16.30 9.18
CA VAL A 165 -0.53 -15.04 8.95
C VAL A 165 -0.60 -14.71 7.47
N GLN A 166 0.49 -14.85 6.73
CA GLN A 166 0.51 -14.59 5.29
C GLN A 166 -0.45 -15.52 4.53
N ILE A 167 -0.48 -16.80 4.89
CA ILE A 167 -1.43 -17.76 4.35
C ILE A 167 -2.86 -17.36 4.72
N ALA A 168 -3.13 -17.00 5.97
CA ALA A 168 -4.45 -16.55 6.41
C ALA A 168 -4.96 -15.32 5.62
N VAL A 169 -4.08 -14.36 5.30
CA VAL A 169 -4.42 -13.21 4.44
C VAL A 169 -4.83 -13.67 3.04
N GLN A 170 -4.15 -14.66 2.46
CA GLN A 170 -4.54 -15.23 1.16
C GLN A 170 -5.85 -16.02 1.22
N LEU A 171 -6.17 -16.63 2.36
CA LEU A 171 -7.37 -17.44 2.55
C LEU A 171 -8.62 -16.64 2.96
N GLN A 172 -8.46 -15.39 3.42
CA GLN A 172 -9.60 -14.50 3.77
C GLN A 172 -10.70 -14.41 2.69
N PRO A 173 -10.38 -14.26 1.39
CA PRO A 173 -11.41 -14.17 0.35
C PRO A 173 -12.22 -15.44 0.14
N ILE A 174 -11.63 -16.62 0.42
CA ILE A 174 -12.27 -17.92 0.17
C ILE A 174 -12.97 -18.49 1.40
N LEU A 175 -12.62 -18.03 2.61
CA LEU A 175 -13.22 -18.46 3.87
C LEU A 175 -14.76 -18.45 3.86
N PRO A 176 -15.45 -17.39 3.37
CA PRO A 176 -16.91 -17.37 3.31
C PRO A 176 -17.51 -18.49 2.44
N VAL A 177 -16.81 -18.87 1.36
CA VAL A 177 -17.27 -19.94 0.46
C VAL A 177 -17.22 -21.29 1.17
N PHE A 178 -16.16 -21.58 1.93
CA PHE A 178 -16.05 -22.82 2.69
C PHE A 178 -17.06 -22.91 3.83
N GLN A 179 -17.36 -21.79 4.51
CA GLN A 179 -18.42 -21.71 5.51
C GLN A 179 -19.81 -21.97 4.91
N SER A 180 -20.07 -21.50 3.69
CA SER A 180 -21.37 -21.69 3.02
C SER A 180 -21.70 -23.15 2.69
N ILE A 181 -20.68 -24.01 2.62
CA ILE A 181 -20.82 -25.45 2.37
C ILE A 181 -20.50 -26.31 3.61
N PHE A 182 -20.45 -25.70 4.80
CA PHE A 182 -20.23 -26.38 6.09
C PHE A 182 -18.97 -27.24 6.14
N LEU A 183 -17.87 -26.81 5.51
CA LEU A 183 -16.60 -27.52 5.58
C LEU A 183 -15.81 -27.27 6.87
N PHE A 184 -16.25 -26.31 7.70
CA PHE A 184 -15.88 -26.09 9.10
C PHE A 184 -16.81 -25.04 9.73
#